data_AF-A0A816Y9M1-F1
#
_entry.id   AF-A0A816Y9M1-F1
#
_cell.length_a   1.000
_cell.length_b   1.000
_cell.length_c   1.000
_cell.angle_alpha   90.00
_cell.angle_beta   90.00
_cell.angle_gamma   90.00
#
_symmetry.space_group_name_H-M   'P 1'
#
loop_
_entity.id
_entity.type
_entity.pdbx_description
1 polymer ?
#
loop_
_entity_poly.entity_id
_entity_poly.type
_entity_poly.pdbx_seq_one_letter_code
_entity_poly.pdbx_strand_id
1 'polypeptide(L)'
;MVKKSEQEDLVNDVESLQLAQDERIFIKASNLFVKKWSKKELNFIEYFQNECANNALEVTNNIIKKENTLRERLLLSRFKVLAFEIVEKWSKCYERGLKKCNYKQTISLELWTTGYQWVKSNKSIFSTECDNLVQYDIPAGDETKITNVGIDVVKKMKWYTFDQNQKKAFAI
;
A
#
# COMPACT_ATOMS: atom_id res chain seq x y z
N MET A 1 -10.68 16.58 16.42
CA MET A 1 -9.27 16.97 16.20
C MET A 1 -8.52 15.68 15.96
N VAL A 2 -8.24 15.37 14.70
CA VAL A 2 -7.72 14.06 14.27
C VAL A 2 -6.27 13.96 14.71
N LYS A 3 -5.88 12.84 15.33
CA LYS A 3 -4.50 12.67 15.78
C LYS A 3 -3.61 12.60 14.55
N LYS A 4 -2.42 13.21 14.61
CA LYS A 4 -1.46 13.28 13.49
C LYS A 4 -1.18 11.91 12.84
N SER A 5 -1.19 10.84 13.63
CA SER A 5 -1.03 9.46 13.12
C SER A 5 -2.23 8.97 12.31
N GLU A 6 -3.46 9.37 12.67
CA GLU A 6 -4.66 8.95 11.95
C GLU A 6 -4.78 9.67 10.60
N GLN A 7 -4.24 10.89 10.48
CA GLN A 7 -4.14 11.58 9.19
C GLN A 7 -3.10 10.93 8.27
N GLU A 8 -1.97 10.49 8.82
CA GLU A 8 -0.95 9.75 8.07
C GLU A 8 -1.49 8.40 7.58
N ASP A 9 -2.26 7.69 8.42
CA ASP A 9 -2.92 6.44 8.04
C ASP A 9 -3.99 6.64 6.96
N LEU A 10 -4.76 7.73 7.03
CA LEU A 10 -5.75 8.07 6.00
C LEU A 10 -5.07 8.28 4.64
N VAL A 11 -3.96 9.02 4.60
CA VAL A 11 -3.22 9.31 3.36
C VAL A 11 -2.63 8.04 2.76
N ASN A 12 -2.02 7.18 3.58
CA ASN A 12 -1.44 5.92 3.11
C ASN A 12 -2.50 4.96 2.54
N ASP A 13 -3.68 4.93 3.14
CA ASP A 13 -4.80 4.13 2.64
C ASP A 13 -5.34 4.69 1.30
N VAL A 14 -5.36 6.02 1.12
CA VAL A 14 -5.75 6.66 -0.15
C VAL A 14 -4.72 6.36 -1.26
N GLU A 15 -3.43 6.42 -0.95
CA GLU A 15 -2.36 6.06 -1.91
C GLU A 15 -2.47 4.59 -2.33
N SER A 16 -2.80 3.70 -1.38
CA SER A 16 -2.99 2.27 -1.67
C SER A 16 -4.21 2.00 -2.57
N LEU A 17 -5.27 2.79 -2.44
CA LEU A 17 -6.42 2.73 -3.35
C LEU A 17 -6.06 3.17 -4.77
N GLN A 18 -5.26 4.22 -4.92
CA GLN A 18 -4.85 4.77 -6.23
C GLN A 18 -3.92 3.83 -7.00
N LEU A 19 -3.18 2.96 -6.29
CA LEU A 19 -2.24 1.99 -6.86
C LEU A 19 -2.87 0.60 -7.12
N ALA A 20 -4.19 0.48 -7.06
CA ALA A 20 -4.87 -0.78 -7.34
C ALA A 20 -4.57 -1.29 -8.77
N GLN A 21 -4.18 -2.56 -8.88
CA GLN A 21 -3.71 -3.15 -10.15
C GLN A 21 -4.84 -3.43 -11.16
N ASP A 22 -6.08 -3.62 -10.68
CA ASP A 22 -7.24 -3.84 -11.52
C ASP A 22 -8.54 -3.32 -10.87
N GLU A 23 -9.59 -3.22 -11.69
CA GLU A 23 -10.91 -2.71 -11.29
C GLU A 23 -11.55 -3.53 -10.16
N ARG A 24 -11.34 -4.85 -10.12
CA ARG A 24 -11.93 -5.73 -9.10
C ARG A 24 -11.28 -5.50 -7.74
N ILE A 25 -9.96 -5.28 -7.72
CA ILE A 25 -9.18 -4.92 -6.53
C ILE A 25 -9.58 -3.51 -6.06
N PHE A 26 -9.73 -2.57 -6.98
CA PHE A 26 -10.15 -1.19 -6.67
C PHE A 26 -11.53 -1.13 -6.01
N ILE A 27 -12.53 -1.83 -6.56
CA ILE A 27 -13.89 -1.86 -6.01
C ILE A 27 -13.89 -2.47 -4.60
N LYS A 28 -13.16 -3.58 -4.39
CA LYS A 28 -13.05 -4.22 -3.08
C LYS A 28 -12.35 -3.33 -2.06
N ALA A 29 -11.24 -2.72 -2.45
CA ALA A 29 -10.47 -1.83 -1.59
C ALA A 29 -11.27 -0.57 -1.22
N SER A 30 -12.02 0.01 -2.16
CA SER A 30 -12.87 1.20 -1.93
C SER A 30 -13.96 0.93 -0.89
N ASN A 31 -14.60 -0.24 -0.96
CA ASN A 31 -15.59 -0.67 0.03
C ASN A 31 -14.98 -0.83 1.43
N LEU A 32 -13.73 -1.31 1.52
CA LEU A 32 -13.01 -1.46 2.79
C LEU A 32 -12.56 -0.11 3.35
N PHE A 33 -12.13 0.80 2.49
CA PHE A 33 -11.73 2.16 2.86
C PHE A 33 -12.88 2.94 3.48
N VAL A 34 -14.04 2.96 2.82
CA VAL A 34 -15.26 3.58 3.32
C VAL A 34 -15.65 2.99 4.67
N LYS A 35 -15.62 1.66 4.81
CA LYS A 35 -15.97 0.98 6.06
C LYS A 35 -15.03 1.38 7.20
N LYS A 36 -13.73 1.48 6.94
CA LYS A 36 -12.68 1.84 7.93
C LYS A 36 -12.86 3.28 8.45
N TRP A 37 -13.13 4.21 7.55
CA TRP A 37 -13.10 5.63 7.88
C TRP A 37 -14.48 6.22 8.17
N SER A 38 -15.58 5.53 7.84
CA SER A 38 -16.96 5.99 8.05
C SER A 38 -17.30 6.42 9.49
N LYS A 39 -16.61 5.84 10.48
CA LYS A 39 -16.83 6.14 11.90
C LYS A 39 -15.87 7.18 12.48
N LYS A 40 -14.79 7.50 11.76
CA LYS A 40 -13.69 8.35 12.24
C LYS A 40 -13.64 9.68 11.52
N GLU A 41 -13.84 9.66 10.21
CA GLU A 41 -13.76 10.83 9.32
C GLU A 41 -15.03 10.93 8.49
N LEU A 42 -16.18 11.07 9.17
CA LEU A 42 -17.51 11.00 8.54
C LEU A 42 -17.68 12.01 7.40
N ASN A 43 -17.26 13.26 7.59
CA ASN A 43 -17.34 14.30 6.55
C ASN A 43 -16.43 14.00 5.35
N PHE A 44 -15.24 13.46 5.59
CA PHE A 44 -14.32 13.08 4.51
C PHE A 44 -14.82 11.84 3.77
N ILE A 45 -15.50 10.90 4.44
CA ILE A 45 -16.04 9.72 3.79
C ILE A 45 -17.33 10.01 3.04
N GLU A 46 -18.18 10.88 3.56
CA GLU A 46 -19.29 11.44 2.80
C GLU A 46 -18.78 12.17 1.55
N TYR A 47 -17.73 12.98 1.68
CA TYR A 47 -17.02 13.60 0.55
C TYR A 47 -16.36 12.57 -0.39
N PHE A 48 -15.71 11.53 0.11
CA PHE A 48 -15.05 10.50 -0.69
C PHE A 48 -16.08 9.66 -1.47
N GLN A 49 -17.22 9.34 -0.87
CA GLN A 49 -18.28 8.59 -1.53
C GLN A 49 -19.04 9.43 -2.55
N ASN A 50 -19.26 10.72 -2.27
CA ASN A 50 -19.95 11.64 -3.17
C ASN A 50 -19.02 12.28 -4.22
N GLU A 51 -17.75 12.46 -3.88
CA GLU A 51 -16.74 13.14 -4.69
C GLU A 51 -15.48 12.35 -5.06
N CYS A 52 -15.24 11.08 -4.76
CA CYS A 52 -14.23 10.35 -5.55
C CYS A 52 -14.74 10.08 -6.97
N ALA A 53 -16.04 9.91 -7.13
CA ALA A 53 -16.66 9.98 -8.45
C ALA A 53 -16.61 11.43 -8.97
N ASN A 54 -17.09 12.42 -8.20
CA ASN A 54 -17.15 13.80 -8.70
C ASN A 54 -15.81 14.52 -8.82
N ASN A 55 -14.81 14.35 -7.95
CA ASN A 55 -13.46 14.93 -8.11
C ASN A 55 -12.62 14.17 -9.10
N ALA A 56 -12.68 12.83 -9.18
CA ALA A 56 -11.97 12.17 -10.28
C ALA A 56 -12.63 12.59 -11.61
N LEU A 57 -13.96 12.65 -11.68
CA LEU A 57 -14.68 13.21 -12.82
C LEU A 57 -14.43 14.71 -12.98
N GLU A 58 -14.29 15.52 -11.96
CA GLU A 58 -14.14 16.98 -12.05
C GLU A 58 -12.72 17.37 -12.31
N VAL A 59 -11.72 16.70 -11.73
CA VAL A 59 -10.31 16.83 -12.06
C VAL A 59 -10.10 16.33 -13.47
N THR A 60 -10.65 15.17 -13.85
CA THR A 60 -10.59 14.69 -15.24
C THR A 60 -11.38 15.62 -16.17
N ASN A 61 -12.57 16.10 -15.79
CA ASN A 61 -13.36 17.05 -16.57
C ASN A 61 -12.68 18.42 -16.63
N ASN A 62 -11.94 18.84 -15.62
CA ASN A 62 -11.19 20.10 -15.60
C ASN A 62 -9.92 19.97 -16.42
N ILE A 63 -9.21 18.84 -16.37
CA ILE A 63 -8.08 18.55 -17.26
C ILE A 63 -8.57 18.44 -18.69
N ILE A 64 -9.68 17.74 -18.95
CA ILE A 64 -10.34 17.73 -20.25
C ILE A 64 -10.71 19.16 -20.63
N LYS A 65 -11.51 19.91 -19.86
CA LYS A 65 -11.91 21.30 -20.19
C LYS A 65 -10.73 22.26 -20.39
N LYS A 66 -9.63 22.09 -19.65
CA LYS A 66 -8.45 22.97 -19.65
C LYS A 66 -7.44 22.60 -20.75
N GLU A 67 -7.25 21.32 -21.03
CA GLU A 67 -6.30 20.82 -22.03
C GLU A 67 -6.95 20.55 -23.39
N ASN A 68 -8.25 20.27 -23.41
CA ASN A 68 -9.07 20.00 -24.59
C ASN A 68 -10.46 20.60 -24.38
N THR A 69 -10.70 21.84 -24.78
CA THR A 69 -12.07 22.37 -24.86
C THR A 69 -12.90 21.50 -25.79
N LEU A 70 -13.50 20.42 -25.27
CA LEU A 70 -14.43 19.54 -25.96
C LEU A 70 -15.77 20.24 -26.05
N ARG A 71 -15.78 21.39 -26.72
CA ARG A 71 -17.01 22.02 -27.18
C ARG A 71 -17.62 21.18 -28.33
N GLU A 72 -16.84 20.27 -28.91
CA GLU A 72 -17.28 19.27 -29.89
C GLU A 72 -17.10 17.84 -29.36
N ARG A 73 -18.09 16.97 -29.59
CA ARG A 73 -18.02 15.55 -29.23
C ARG A 73 -17.03 14.82 -30.14
N LEU A 74 -15.95 14.29 -29.56
CA LEU A 74 -15.01 13.45 -30.30
C LEU A 74 -15.59 12.07 -30.58
N LEU A 75 -15.27 11.51 -31.74
CA LEU A 75 -15.49 10.09 -32.03
C LEU A 75 -14.75 9.23 -31.01
N LEU A 76 -15.38 8.13 -30.58
CA LEU A 76 -14.90 7.28 -29.47
C LEU A 76 -13.45 6.79 -29.65
N SER A 77 -13.04 6.52 -30.89
CA SER A 77 -11.66 6.10 -31.21
C SER A 77 -10.63 7.18 -30.89
N ARG A 78 -10.94 8.45 -31.19
CA ARG A 78 -10.06 9.59 -30.88
C ARG A 78 -10.09 9.97 -29.40
N PHE A 79 -11.25 9.85 -28.76
CA PHE A 79 -11.37 10.09 -27.32
C PHE A 79 -10.48 9.13 -26.52
N LYS A 80 -10.44 7.84 -26.86
CA LYS A 80 -9.60 6.85 -26.17
C LYS A 80 -8.11 7.21 -26.27
N VAL A 81 -7.63 7.54 -27.47
CA VAL A 81 -6.23 7.92 -27.68
C VAL A 81 -5.87 9.14 -26.83
N LEU A 82 -6.68 10.20 -26.88
CA LEU A 82 -6.47 11.40 -26.07
C LEU A 82 -6.54 11.13 -24.56
N ALA A 83 -7.46 10.28 -24.10
CA ALA A 83 -7.55 9.90 -22.69
C ALA A 83 -6.29 9.17 -22.20
N PHE A 84 -5.75 8.26 -23.02
CA PHE A 84 -4.49 7.57 -22.69
C PHE A 84 -3.31 8.53 -22.68
N GLU A 85 -3.22 9.46 -23.63
CA GLU A 85 -2.16 10.47 -23.67
C GLU A 85 -2.20 11.40 -22.44
N ILE A 86 -3.40 11.79 -21.98
CA ILE A 86 -3.56 12.61 -20.77
C ILE A 86 -3.08 11.85 -19.53
N VAL A 87 -3.46 10.58 -19.38
CA VAL A 87 -3.04 9.74 -18.24
C VAL A 87 -1.54 9.48 -18.27
N GLU A 88 -0.99 9.20 -19.45
CA GLU A 88 0.45 9.00 -19.65
C GLU A 88 1.25 10.26 -19.31
N LYS A 89 0.77 11.43 -19.75
CA LYS A 89 1.40 12.71 -19.46
C LYS A 89 1.30 13.06 -17.98
N TRP A 90 0.16 12.80 -17.33
CA TRP A 90 0.02 12.97 -15.88
C TRP A 90 1.02 12.08 -15.14
N SER A 91 1.09 10.79 -15.48
CA SER A 91 2.00 9.82 -14.88
C SER A 91 3.47 10.24 -15.02
N LYS A 92 3.88 10.69 -16.21
CA LYS A 92 5.25 11.13 -16.48
C LYS A 92 5.59 12.50 -15.87
N CYS A 93 4.62 13.41 -15.78
CA CYS A 93 4.85 14.76 -15.27
C CYS A 93 4.59 14.92 -13.76
N TYR A 94 4.22 13.84 -13.06
CA TYR A 94 4.06 13.79 -11.60
C TYR A 94 5.41 13.78 -10.84
N GLU A 95 6.42 14.50 -11.35
CA GLU A 95 7.73 14.65 -10.70
C GLU A 95 7.74 15.74 -9.61
N ARG A 96 6.75 16.64 -9.58
CA ARG A 96 6.77 17.83 -8.71
C ARG A 96 6.25 17.60 -7.28
N GLY A 97 5.89 16.37 -6.90
CA GLY A 97 5.18 16.09 -5.65
C GLY A 97 5.69 14.93 -4.78
N LEU A 98 6.75 14.21 -5.14
CA LEU A 98 7.18 13.02 -4.38
C LEU A 98 8.43 13.26 -3.52
N LYS A 99 8.33 12.85 -2.25
CA LYS A 99 9.46 12.61 -1.34
C LYS A 99 10.57 11.89 -2.12
N LYS A 100 11.77 12.46 -2.13
CA LYS A 100 12.95 11.88 -2.78
C LYS A 100 13.12 10.42 -2.35
N CYS A 101 12.89 9.47 -3.26
CA CYS A 101 13.41 8.11 -3.07
C CYS A 101 14.94 8.22 -2.99
N ASN A 102 15.49 8.01 -1.80
CA ASN A 102 16.92 8.10 -1.58
C ASN A 102 17.54 6.75 -1.96
N TYR A 103 18.04 6.66 -3.19
CA TYR A 103 18.73 5.47 -3.71
C TYR A 103 20.09 5.21 -3.03
N LYS A 104 20.54 6.12 -2.16
CA LYS A 104 21.78 6.01 -1.39
C LYS A 104 21.45 5.56 0.04
N GLN A 105 21.28 4.25 0.23
CA GLN A 105 21.13 3.69 1.58
C GLN A 105 22.41 3.96 2.37
N THR A 106 22.33 4.88 3.33
CA THR A 106 23.40 5.11 4.30
C THR A 106 23.00 4.37 5.57
N ILE A 107 23.74 3.30 5.91
CA ILE A 107 23.50 2.54 7.14
C ILE A 107 23.87 3.44 8.33
N SER A 108 22.90 3.78 9.17
CA SER A 108 23.13 4.60 10.36
C SER A 108 23.93 3.82 11.41
N LEU A 109 24.64 4.53 12.29
CA LEU A 109 25.33 3.92 13.44
C LEU A 109 24.35 3.17 14.35
N GLU A 110 23.13 3.68 14.48
CA GLU A 110 22.04 3.01 15.19
C GLU A 110 21.74 1.64 14.57
N LEU A 111 21.57 1.57 13.25
CA LEU A 111 21.30 0.32 12.55
C LEU A 111 22.46 -0.68 12.68
N TRP A 112 23.71 -0.19 12.62
CA TRP A 112 24.90 -1.00 12.91
C TRP A 112 24.89 -1.56 14.34
N THR A 113 24.52 -0.74 15.32
CA THR A 113 24.48 -1.14 16.74
C THR A 113 23.41 -2.19 16.97
N THR A 114 22.21 -2.00 16.40
CA THR A 114 21.11 -2.95 16.48
C THR A 114 21.46 -4.26 15.78
N GLY A 115 22.09 -4.21 14.61
CA GLY A 115 22.60 -5.39 13.92
C GLY A 115 23.64 -6.16 14.75
N TYR A 116 24.58 -5.45 15.40
CA TYR A 116 25.57 -6.07 16.28
C TYR A 116 24.93 -6.74 17.51
N GLN A 117 23.98 -6.06 18.17
CA GLN A 117 23.23 -6.63 19.30
C GLN A 117 22.43 -7.86 18.87
N TRP A 118 21.82 -7.82 17.69
CA TRP A 118 21.08 -8.94 17.12
C TRP A 118 21.99 -10.14 16.86
N VAL A 119 23.17 -9.96 16.27
CA VAL A 119 24.16 -11.06 16.10
C VAL A 119 24.58 -11.64 17.45
N LYS A 120 24.77 -10.79 18.47
CA LYS A 120 25.10 -11.25 19.83
C LYS A 120 23.96 -11.98 20.54
N SER A 121 22.71 -11.78 20.13
CA SER A 121 21.55 -12.42 20.75
C SER A 121 21.47 -13.94 20.49
N ASN A 122 22.30 -14.47 19.58
CA ASN A 122 22.43 -15.90 19.26
C ASN A 122 21.08 -16.57 18.95
N LYS A 123 20.20 -15.84 18.26
CA LYS A 123 18.91 -16.34 17.78
C LYS A 123 19.11 -17.43 16.72
N SER A 124 18.31 -18.50 16.79
CA SER A 124 18.32 -19.56 15.78
C SER A 124 17.72 -19.08 14.46
N ILE A 125 18.37 -19.38 13.33
CA ILE A 125 17.89 -19.02 11.99
C ILE A 125 17.72 -20.31 11.18
N PHE A 126 16.57 -20.47 10.55
CA PHE A 126 16.30 -21.59 9.64
C PHE A 126 16.13 -21.06 8.22
N SER A 127 16.83 -21.66 7.25
CA SER A 127 16.69 -21.31 5.83
C SER A 127 16.02 -22.44 5.06
N THR A 128 15.01 -22.10 4.25
CA THR A 128 14.37 -23.02 3.30
C THR A 128 14.54 -22.46 1.90
N GLU A 129 15.07 -23.26 0.97
CA GLU A 129 15.08 -22.90 -0.45
C GLU A 129 13.71 -23.17 -1.06
N CYS A 130 13.13 -22.15 -1.69
CA CYS A 130 11.85 -22.19 -2.39
C CYS A 130 12.06 -21.68 -3.82
N ASP A 131 12.15 -22.60 -4.77
CA ASP A 131 12.42 -22.35 -6.18
C ASP A 131 13.70 -21.51 -6.41
N ASN A 132 13.56 -20.19 -6.57
CA ASN A 132 14.64 -19.23 -6.81
C ASN A 132 14.87 -18.27 -5.63
N LEU A 133 14.21 -18.49 -4.50
CA LEU A 133 14.27 -17.62 -3.32
C LEU A 133 14.69 -18.42 -2.10
N VAL A 134 15.43 -17.76 -1.20
CA VAL A 134 15.76 -18.31 0.12
C VAL A 134 14.87 -17.66 1.16
N GLN A 135 14.02 -18.44 1.80
CA GLN A 135 13.21 -18.00 2.93
C GLN A 135 14.00 -18.21 4.22
N TYR A 136 14.02 -17.20 5.10
CA TYR A 136 14.62 -17.28 6.44
C TYR A 136 13.54 -17.14 7.51
N ASP A 137 13.49 -18.08 8.45
CA ASP A 137 12.59 -18.11 9.60
C ASP A 137 13.42 -17.80 10.88
N ILE A 138 12.99 -16.82 11.69
CA ILE A 138 13.76 -16.22 12.81
C ILE A 138 12.83 -15.98 14.00
N PRO A 139 13.25 -16.24 15.26
CA PRO A 139 12.38 -16.13 16.42
C PRO A 139 11.94 -14.69 16.69
N ALA A 140 10.64 -14.48 16.87
CA ALA A 140 10.01 -13.21 17.22
C ALA A 140 10.44 -12.72 18.61
N GLY A 141 10.47 -11.39 18.76
CA GLY A 141 10.68 -10.73 20.04
C GLY A 141 12.01 -11.09 20.70
N ASP A 142 11.98 -11.49 21.97
CA ASP A 142 13.16 -11.85 22.76
C ASP A 142 13.46 -13.36 22.72
N GLU A 143 12.67 -14.16 22.01
CA GLU A 143 12.88 -15.60 21.94
C GLU A 143 14.14 -15.94 21.15
N THR A 144 14.86 -16.99 21.54
CA THR A 144 16.15 -17.35 20.93
C THR A 144 16.10 -18.64 20.13
N LYS A 145 15.04 -19.43 20.24
CA LYS A 145 14.94 -20.77 19.65
C LYS A 145 13.62 -20.97 18.92
N ILE A 146 13.70 -21.43 17.67
CA ILE A 146 12.57 -21.99 16.93
C ILE A 146 12.69 -23.52 16.90
N THR A 147 11.55 -24.22 16.96
CA THR A 147 11.46 -25.67 16.72
C THR A 147 10.84 -25.95 15.35
N ASN A 148 11.31 -26.99 14.66
CA ASN A 148 10.75 -27.41 13.36
C ASN A 148 9.24 -27.71 13.41
N VAL A 149 8.76 -28.19 14.56
CA VAL A 149 7.33 -28.43 14.81
C VAL A 149 6.53 -27.12 14.79
N GLY A 150 7.08 -26.04 15.37
CA GLY A 150 6.45 -24.72 15.34
C GLY A 150 6.35 -24.16 13.91
N ILE A 151 7.41 -24.31 13.11
CA ILE A 151 7.43 -23.89 11.71
C ILE A 151 6.36 -24.62 10.89
N ASP A 152 6.24 -25.94 11.06
CA ASP A 152 5.24 -26.75 10.33
C ASP A 152 3.80 -26.43 10.72
N VAL A 153 3.55 -26.19 12.01
CA VAL A 153 2.24 -25.76 12.52
C VAL A 153 1.88 -24.40 11.92
N VAL A 154 2.80 -23.45 11.92
CA VAL A 154 2.59 -22.11 11.33
C VAL A 154 2.35 -22.22 9.82
N LYS A 155 3.15 -22.98 9.08
CA LYS A 155 2.98 -23.17 7.62
C LYS A 155 1.60 -23.75 7.28
N LYS A 156 1.13 -24.74 8.04
CA LYS A 156 -0.18 -25.40 7.83
C LYS A 156 -1.37 -24.60 8.37
N MET A 157 -1.15 -23.59 9.20
CA MET A 157 -2.22 -22.78 9.77
C MET A 157 -2.88 -21.93 8.67
N LYS A 158 -4.14 -22.28 8.35
CA LYS A 158 -5.04 -21.48 7.52
C LYS A 158 -5.64 -20.37 8.37
N TRP A 159 -5.69 -19.16 7.82
CA TRP A 159 -6.34 -18.02 8.45
C TRP A 159 -7.63 -17.70 7.68
N TYR A 160 -8.69 -17.45 8.44
CA TYR A 160 -10.01 -17.06 7.92
C TYR A 160 -10.35 -15.62 8.29
N THR A 161 -9.55 -15.01 9.18
CA THR A 161 -9.67 -13.61 9.61
C THR A 161 -8.31 -12.93 9.64
N PHE A 162 -8.33 -11.60 9.54
CA PHE A 162 -7.13 -10.78 9.54
C PHE A 162 -6.32 -10.92 10.85
N ASP A 163 -7.00 -11.02 11.99
CA ASP A 163 -6.36 -11.17 13.31
C ASP A 163 -5.59 -12.50 13.45
N GLN A 164 -6.07 -13.57 12.77
CA GLN A 164 -5.38 -14.85 12.71
C GLN A 164 -4.09 -14.76 11.88
N ASN A 165 -4.10 -13.99 10.80
CA ASN A 165 -2.91 -13.73 9.99
C ASN A 165 -1.89 -12.86 10.73
N GLN A 166 -2.35 -11.85 11.47
CA GLN A 166 -1.47 -11.01 12.28
C GLN A 166 -0.75 -11.83 13.35
N LYS A 167 -1.46 -12.70 14.09
CA LYS A 167 -0.83 -13.59 15.07
C LYS A 167 0.16 -14.56 14.43
N LYS A 168 -0.10 -15.03 13.21
CA LYS A 168 0.82 -15.88 12.45
C LYS A 168 2.15 -15.18 12.10
N ALA A 169 2.10 -13.90 11.74
CA ALA A 169 3.29 -13.11 11.41
C ALA A 169 4.23 -12.87 12.61
N PHE A 170 3.73 -13.05 13.83
CA PHE A 170 4.48 -12.91 15.09
C PHE A 170 4.66 -14.24 15.85
N ALA A 171 4.20 -15.37 15.28
CA ALA A 171 4.26 -16.69 15.92
C ALA A 171 5.51 -17.50 15.55
N ILE A 172 6.41 -16.92 14.76
CA ILE A 172 7.76 -17.42 14.55
C ILE A 172 8.67 -16.38 15.14
#